data_AF-A0A2V8U4B9-F1
#
_entry.id   AF-A0A2V8U4B9-F1
#
_cell.length_a   1.000
_cell.length_b   1.000
_cell.length_c   1.000
_cell.angle_alpha   90.00
_cell.angle_beta   90.00
_cell.angle_gamma   90.00
#
_symmetry.space_group_name_H-M   'P 1'
#
loop_
_entity.id
_entity.type
_entity.pdbx_description
1 polymer ?
#
loop_
_entity_poly.entity_id
_entity_poly.type
_entity_poly.pdbx_seq_one_letter_code
_entity_poly.pdbx_strand_id
1 'polypeptide(L)'
;MPAAGRSISSTSCPRGPGTASHLPGPISSARGARPAGARGFFSSCRCSSLSALGRSTESFLPLAGRPPSAGRARGRAERRCSAPGLKRPLLESWTSGSRFASCSMNARNPGSLPGGAGRGPMLAGLSGLLLALAYPLADLGVVAFVALVPFILSLEETSRGGALARGYACGGVFFVALLYWIPGVMETYGGLPVVVSWLILALLAFYLATYFALFAWLIAASWRRFGPLALVSAPVGWVALELARGRFLTGFPWGLLGYSQYRNAPILQAAAWGGIYAVSWLVMATNAGLALLIVRPGTTRARAVGGALVMLAAAVHVAGIGALRAASREPQGVSLRVAAIQGNVPQDVKWSPGNAAAIVSELARLTRQAAASGARLIVWPESSSPVSVHRPADTAPESSVVTDAAYVSFLGELARTLDVDLIVGSVDYAPRPGGLRAFNAAFVIGPDGVLGPSYDKVHLVPFGEYVPLRRLLFFVERLVQGAIADFTPGERFEPLPTRAGRAATFICYEAIFPELVRRVARRDAAFLVNITNDAWFGGSAAPYQHLAMATVRAAENRRSMVRAANTGISALIDPYGRIIASAPLMQSAVLAGSVSLRDDGTVYARCGDLFAWGCAILALLQTAALRAAFSRSAT
;
A
#
# COMPACT_ATOMS: atom_id res chain seq x y z
N MET A 1 5.89 -57.66 28.86
CA MET A 1 6.00 -59.13 28.93
C MET A 1 4.90 -59.71 28.05
N PRO A 2 5.09 -60.89 27.42
CA PRO A 2 6.35 -61.68 27.32
C PRO A 2 7.38 -60.97 26.39
N ALA A 3 8.67 -61.31 26.20
CA ALA A 3 9.50 -62.53 26.35
C ALA A 3 9.35 -63.55 25.19
N ALA A 4 10.37 -64.18 24.60
CA ALA A 4 11.85 -64.02 24.55
C ALA A 4 12.35 -64.75 23.25
N GLY A 5 13.61 -64.72 22.76
CA GLY A 5 14.89 -64.09 23.12
C GLY A 5 16.09 -64.85 22.46
N ARG A 6 17.35 -64.40 22.69
CA ARG A 6 18.66 -65.05 22.29
C ARG A 6 18.96 -65.00 20.75
N SER A 7 20.18 -65.13 20.18
CA SER A 7 21.61 -65.31 20.58
C SER A 7 22.52 -65.22 19.30
N ILE A 8 23.87 -65.08 19.23
CA ILE A 8 25.05 -64.71 20.09
C ILE A 8 26.30 -64.53 19.15
N SER A 9 27.33 -63.74 19.55
CA SER A 9 28.76 -63.73 19.04
C SER A 9 29.07 -63.30 17.57
N SER A 10 30.29 -62.94 17.14
CA SER A 10 31.46 -62.27 17.80
C SER A 10 32.57 -61.87 16.78
N THR A 11 33.28 -60.76 17.05
CA THR A 11 34.71 -60.44 16.73
C THR A 11 35.42 -60.96 15.46
N SER A 12 36.11 -60.06 14.75
CA SER A 12 37.57 -60.17 14.54
C SER A 12 38.22 -58.83 14.11
N CYS A 13 39.54 -58.71 14.29
CA CYS A 13 40.37 -57.55 13.94
C CYS A 13 41.85 -57.98 13.88
N PRO A 14 42.66 -57.56 12.89
CA PRO A 14 44.12 -57.73 12.89
C PRO A 14 44.88 -56.41 13.16
N ARG A 15 46.11 -56.53 13.67
CA ARG A 15 47.02 -55.42 14.01
C ARG A 15 48.07 -55.18 12.91
N GLY A 16 48.69 -53.99 12.90
CA GLY A 16 49.95 -53.72 12.18
C GLY A 16 51.19 -54.32 12.89
N PRO A 17 52.41 -53.98 12.44
CA PRO A 17 53.13 -52.91 13.17
C PRO A 17 54.10 -52.00 12.36
N GLY A 18 54.39 -50.81 12.92
CA GLY A 18 55.59 -49.98 12.69
C GLY A 18 55.63 -49.11 11.42
N THR A 19 56.71 -48.35 11.10
CA THR A 19 57.87 -47.77 11.85
C THR A 19 58.72 -46.96 10.82
N ALA A 20 59.40 -45.83 11.10
CA ALA A 20 59.36 -44.82 12.17
C ALA A 20 60.18 -43.55 11.79
N SER A 21 60.02 -42.46 12.55
CA SER A 21 60.97 -41.34 12.82
C SER A 21 61.86 -40.73 11.70
N HIS A 22 61.67 -39.44 11.38
CA HIS A 22 62.51 -38.32 11.88
C HIS A 22 62.13 -36.94 11.29
N LEU A 23 62.30 -35.88 12.09
CA LEU A 23 62.26 -34.46 11.69
C LEU A 23 63.38 -33.69 12.42
N PRO A 24 64.16 -32.83 11.73
CA PRO A 24 64.96 -31.78 12.35
C PRO A 24 64.33 -30.38 12.16
N GLY A 25 64.75 -29.41 12.99
CA GLY A 25 64.23 -28.03 13.02
C GLY A 25 64.91 -27.04 12.06
N PRO A 26 64.53 -25.75 12.12
CA PRO A 26 64.88 -24.73 11.13
C PRO A 26 66.19 -23.98 11.39
N ILE A 27 66.70 -23.28 10.36
CA ILE A 27 67.82 -22.32 10.43
C ILE A 27 67.39 -20.95 9.87
N SER A 28 68.03 -19.89 10.36
CA SER A 28 67.58 -18.49 10.30
C SER A 28 68.16 -17.63 9.16
N SER A 29 67.44 -16.58 8.74
CA SER A 29 67.95 -15.19 8.56
C SER A 29 66.84 -14.23 8.07
N ALA A 30 66.91 -12.89 8.20
CA ALA A 30 67.49 -12.02 9.25
C ALA A 30 67.07 -10.55 9.01
N ARG A 31 66.72 -9.79 10.08
CA ARG A 31 66.55 -8.28 10.13
C ARG A 31 65.46 -7.71 9.18
N GLY A 32 64.62 -6.72 9.48
CA GLY A 32 64.44 -5.67 10.50
C GLY A 32 63.40 -4.68 9.88
N ALA A 33 62.80 -3.68 10.55
CA ALA A 33 62.94 -3.16 11.91
C ALA A 33 61.60 -2.54 12.42
N ARG A 34 61.60 -2.06 13.67
CA ARG A 34 60.58 -1.21 14.35
C ARG A 34 61.37 -0.14 15.14
N PRO A 35 60.86 1.09 15.41
CA PRO A 35 59.68 1.36 16.28
C PRO A 35 58.81 2.53 15.73
N ALA A 36 57.88 3.21 16.43
CA ALA A 36 57.27 3.12 17.78
C ALA A 36 55.73 3.33 17.64
N GLY A 37 54.84 2.94 18.57
CA GLY A 37 54.46 3.72 19.77
C GLY A 37 53.32 4.73 19.46
N ALA A 38 52.26 4.94 20.27
CA ALA A 38 51.79 4.28 21.49
C ALA A 38 50.29 4.64 21.76
N ARG A 39 49.64 3.98 22.75
CA ARG A 39 48.46 4.39 23.58
C ARG A 39 47.50 5.47 22.99
N GLY A 40 46.19 5.29 22.81
CA GLY A 40 45.25 4.35 23.43
C GLY A 40 44.61 4.94 24.70
N PHE A 41 43.36 5.41 24.63
CA PHE A 41 42.53 5.78 25.79
C PHE A 41 41.01 5.75 25.46
N PHE A 42 40.19 5.40 26.46
CA PHE A 42 38.72 5.56 26.44
C PHE A 42 38.34 6.91 27.08
N SER A 43 37.36 7.63 26.52
CA SER A 43 36.46 8.46 27.34
C SER A 43 35.10 8.66 26.68
N SER A 44 34.05 8.61 27.50
CA SER A 44 32.68 8.95 27.13
C SER A 44 32.39 10.43 27.41
N CYS A 45 31.50 11.06 26.66
CA CYS A 45 30.76 12.20 27.19
C CYS A 45 29.34 12.31 26.60
N ARG A 46 28.40 12.75 27.43
CA ARG A 46 27.06 13.23 27.03
C ARG A 46 27.01 14.72 27.35
N CYS A 47 26.31 15.54 26.53
CA CYS A 47 25.09 16.24 26.98
C CYS A 47 24.55 17.28 25.98
N SER A 48 23.26 17.59 26.17
CA SER A 48 22.59 18.89 26.01
C SER A 48 22.71 19.69 24.69
N SER A 49 21.63 19.58 23.90
CA SER A 49 20.80 20.70 23.43
C SER A 49 21.38 22.13 23.32
N LEU A 50 21.22 22.73 22.13
CA LEU A 50 20.92 24.16 21.97
C LEU A 50 20.04 24.39 20.73
N SER A 51 19.44 25.57 20.60
CA SER A 51 18.28 25.80 19.73
C SER A 51 18.33 27.08 18.90
N ALA A 52 17.88 26.94 17.64
CA ALA A 52 17.24 27.95 16.79
C ALA A 52 18.09 29.04 16.09
N LEU A 53 17.50 29.49 14.97
CA LEU A 53 17.76 30.71 14.18
C LEU A 53 19.05 30.81 13.35
N GLY A 54 18.88 31.32 12.12
CA GLY A 54 19.95 31.52 11.13
C GLY A 54 19.45 31.33 9.70
N ARG A 55 18.94 32.39 9.06
CA ARG A 55 18.75 32.44 7.59
C ARG A 55 19.83 33.35 7.00
N SER A 56 20.51 32.89 5.97
CA SER A 56 21.29 33.75 5.07
C SER A 56 21.39 33.12 3.69
N THR A 57 20.77 33.77 2.70
CA THR A 57 20.99 33.53 1.28
C THR A 57 22.17 34.37 0.81
N GLU A 58 23.07 33.82 -0.01
CA GLU A 58 23.88 34.65 -0.90
C GLU A 58 24.32 33.89 -2.16
N SER A 59 24.75 34.62 -3.20
CA SER A 59 24.78 34.13 -4.59
C SER A 59 25.58 35.04 -5.53
N PHE A 60 26.35 34.43 -6.46
CA PHE A 60 26.98 35.09 -7.61
C PHE A 60 26.76 34.20 -8.88
N LEU A 61 26.39 34.64 -10.10
CA LEU A 61 26.67 35.84 -10.96
C LEU A 61 27.94 35.69 -11.83
N PRO A 62 28.10 36.39 -12.99
CA PRO A 62 27.15 37.22 -13.80
C PRO A 62 27.28 37.08 -15.36
N LEU A 63 26.68 38.04 -16.10
CA LEU A 63 26.96 38.56 -17.48
C LEU A 63 26.09 38.04 -18.66
N ALA A 64 25.66 38.86 -19.66
CA ALA A 64 25.53 40.33 -19.80
C ALA A 64 24.66 40.73 -21.04
N GLY A 65 24.09 41.96 -21.09
CA GLY A 65 23.47 42.55 -22.32
C GLY A 65 22.31 43.56 -22.12
N ARG A 66 22.31 44.70 -22.84
CA ARG A 66 21.33 45.85 -22.78
C ARG A 66 21.72 46.94 -23.83
N PRO A 67 21.01 48.09 -24.03
CA PRO A 67 19.58 48.48 -23.92
C PRO A 67 19.10 49.05 -25.32
N PRO A 68 18.57 50.29 -25.58
CA PRO A 68 17.57 51.19 -24.93
C PRO A 68 16.45 51.78 -25.88
N SER A 69 15.59 52.65 -25.29
CA SER A 69 14.86 53.81 -25.90
C SER A 69 13.48 53.64 -26.60
N ALA A 70 12.59 54.66 -26.69
CA ALA A 70 12.09 55.66 -25.69
C ALA A 70 10.90 56.53 -26.23
N GLY A 71 9.91 56.87 -25.37
CA GLY A 71 9.30 58.23 -25.34
C GLY A 71 7.78 58.49 -25.54
N ARG A 72 7.16 59.14 -24.52
CA ARG A 72 6.13 60.24 -24.54
C ARG A 72 4.74 60.06 -25.25
N ALA A 73 3.67 60.86 -24.99
CA ALA A 73 3.15 61.56 -23.78
C ALA A 73 1.77 62.29 -24.05
N ARG A 74 0.99 62.58 -22.96
CA ARG A 74 -0.18 63.53 -22.85
C ARG A 74 -1.51 63.13 -23.55
N GLY A 75 -2.71 63.58 -23.12
CA GLY A 75 -3.13 64.29 -21.88
C GLY A 75 -4.49 65.04 -21.98
N ARG A 76 -5.06 65.54 -20.84
CA ARG A 76 -6.29 66.40 -20.71
C ARG A 76 -7.64 65.73 -21.12
N ALA A 77 -8.87 66.19 -20.81
CA ALA A 77 -9.49 67.23 -19.93
C ALA A 77 -11.04 67.00 -19.86
N GLU A 78 -11.94 67.64 -19.08
CA GLU A 78 -11.97 68.38 -17.78
C GLU A 78 -13.45 68.75 -17.38
N ARG A 79 -13.84 68.71 -16.07
CA ARG A 79 -15.03 69.39 -15.43
C ARG A 79 -16.46 68.91 -15.87
N ARG A 80 -17.61 69.19 -15.22
CA ARG A 80 -18.01 69.66 -13.85
C ARG A 80 -19.47 69.22 -13.52
N CYS A 81 -19.95 69.45 -12.30
CA CYS A 81 -21.30 69.08 -11.80
C CYS A 81 -22.41 70.12 -12.08
N SER A 82 -23.68 69.69 -12.14
CA SER A 82 -24.87 70.40 -11.60
C SER A 82 -26.13 69.50 -11.58
N ALA A 83 -27.22 69.95 -10.93
CA ALA A 83 -28.51 69.28 -10.68
C ALA A 83 -29.60 70.37 -10.40
N PRO A 84 -30.82 70.07 -9.90
CA PRO A 84 -31.87 69.11 -10.30
C PRO A 84 -33.27 69.76 -10.52
N GLY A 85 -34.29 68.99 -10.95
CA GLY A 85 -35.72 69.38 -10.90
C GLY A 85 -36.62 68.49 -11.78
N LEU A 86 -37.97 68.50 -11.71
CA LEU A 86 -38.92 69.07 -10.71
C LEU A 86 -40.37 68.54 -10.97
N LYS A 87 -41.24 68.49 -9.93
CA LYS A 87 -42.73 68.28 -9.95
C LYS A 87 -43.25 66.90 -10.47
N ARG A 88 -44.16 66.13 -9.84
CA ARG A 88 -45.52 66.32 -9.22
C ARG A 88 -46.72 66.10 -10.19
N PRO A 89 -47.94 65.70 -9.72
CA PRO A 89 -48.69 64.59 -10.32
C PRO A 89 -50.16 64.89 -10.72
N LEU A 90 -50.87 63.87 -11.26
CA LEU A 90 -52.32 63.58 -11.14
C LEU A 90 -52.47 62.02 -11.09
N LEU A 91 -53.38 61.33 -10.38
CA LEU A 91 -54.81 61.44 -9.99
C LEU A 91 -55.82 60.94 -11.04
N GLU A 92 -56.38 59.74 -10.81
CA GLU A 92 -57.65 59.10 -11.29
C GLU A 92 -57.50 57.55 -11.09
N SER A 93 -58.52 56.68 -11.08
CA SER A 93 -59.95 56.73 -10.71
C SER A 93 -60.50 55.27 -10.72
N TRP A 94 -61.39 54.92 -9.79
CA TRP A 94 -62.30 53.74 -9.71
C TRP A 94 -62.15 52.57 -10.73
N THR A 95 -62.12 51.29 -10.30
CA THR A 95 -63.34 50.48 -10.05
C THR A 95 -63.06 49.11 -9.39
N SER A 96 -64.11 48.33 -9.09
CA SER A 96 -64.13 47.06 -8.33
C SER A 96 -63.66 45.80 -9.08
N GLY A 97 -63.07 44.81 -8.38
CA GLY A 97 -62.91 43.45 -8.95
C GLY A 97 -62.10 42.43 -8.13
N SER A 98 -62.78 41.71 -7.23
CA SER A 98 -62.42 40.39 -6.64
C SER A 98 -61.02 39.77 -6.86
N ARG A 99 -60.26 39.60 -5.75
CA ARG A 99 -59.83 38.28 -5.20
C ARG A 99 -58.93 38.42 -3.97
N PHE A 100 -59.28 37.74 -2.88
CA PHE A 100 -58.36 37.53 -1.76
C PHE A 100 -57.31 36.48 -2.14
N ALA A 101 -56.06 36.91 -2.32
CA ALA A 101 -54.90 36.03 -2.37
C ALA A 101 -53.98 36.40 -1.20
N SER A 102 -54.02 35.61 -0.13
CA SER A 102 -53.21 35.80 1.08
C SER A 102 -51.74 35.47 0.83
N CYS A 103 -51.02 36.39 0.19
CA CYS A 103 -49.59 36.29 -0.02
C CYS A 103 -48.85 36.38 1.33
N SER A 104 -48.56 35.23 1.94
CA SER A 104 -47.84 35.16 3.21
C SER A 104 -46.41 35.65 3.00
N MET A 105 -46.10 36.84 3.52
CA MET A 105 -44.75 37.38 3.49
C MET A 105 -43.84 36.56 4.40
N ASN A 106 -43.18 35.56 3.80
CA ASN A 106 -42.14 34.78 4.44
C ASN A 106 -40.97 35.73 4.79
N ALA A 107 -40.91 36.14 6.06
CA ALA A 107 -39.92 37.09 6.56
C ALA A 107 -38.50 36.49 6.44
N ARG A 108 -37.81 36.83 5.35
CA ARG A 108 -36.41 36.44 5.14
C ARG A 108 -35.54 37.17 6.15
N ASN A 109 -35.00 36.41 7.10
CA ASN A 109 -34.11 36.91 8.15
C ASN A 109 -32.88 37.62 7.54
N PRO A 110 -32.73 38.96 7.68
CA PRO A 110 -31.65 39.71 7.04
C PRO A 110 -30.37 39.64 7.89
N GLY A 111 -29.81 38.42 8.00
CA GLY A 111 -28.64 38.15 8.84
C GLY A 111 -27.70 37.04 8.34
N SER A 112 -28.07 36.29 7.30
CA SER A 112 -27.18 35.31 6.68
C SER A 112 -26.26 35.97 5.64
N LEU A 113 -24.95 35.92 5.90
CA LEU A 113 -23.93 36.41 4.96
C LEU A 113 -24.01 35.63 3.62
N PRO A 114 -24.08 36.32 2.45
CA PRO A 114 -24.10 35.67 1.14
C PRO A 114 -22.71 35.15 0.74
N GLY A 115 -22.23 34.09 1.41
CA GLY A 115 -20.86 33.58 1.25
C GLY A 115 -20.68 32.05 1.24
N GLY A 116 -21.71 31.26 1.53
CA GLY A 116 -21.58 29.80 1.69
C GLY A 116 -21.49 28.99 0.39
N ALA A 117 -22.28 29.34 -0.63
CA ALA A 117 -22.55 28.46 -1.77
C ALA A 117 -21.30 28.10 -2.62
N GLY A 118 -20.45 29.10 -2.92
CA GLY A 118 -19.32 28.93 -3.84
C GLY A 118 -18.08 28.24 -3.26
N ARG A 119 -17.91 28.22 -1.93
CA ARG A 119 -16.66 27.71 -1.30
C ARG A 119 -16.64 26.19 -1.16
N GLY A 120 -17.80 25.52 -1.12
CA GLY A 120 -17.90 24.08 -0.89
C GLY A 120 -17.06 23.20 -1.84
N PRO A 121 -17.13 23.40 -3.17
CA PRO A 121 -16.29 22.66 -4.12
C PRO A 121 -14.79 22.88 -3.92
N MET A 122 -14.37 24.08 -3.54
CA MET A 122 -12.96 24.39 -3.26
C MET A 122 -12.46 23.65 -2.00
N LEU A 123 -13.27 23.59 -0.94
CA LEU A 123 -12.95 22.84 0.29
C LEU A 123 -12.88 21.32 0.02
N ALA A 124 -13.75 20.80 -0.84
CA ALA A 124 -13.70 19.41 -1.28
C ALA A 124 -12.42 19.10 -2.09
N GLY A 125 -12.06 19.93 -3.08
CA GLY A 125 -10.82 19.78 -3.84
C GLY A 125 -9.56 19.90 -2.97
N LEU A 126 -9.52 20.87 -2.06
CA LEU A 126 -8.45 21.03 -1.07
C LEU A 126 -8.28 19.76 -0.22
N SER A 127 -9.39 19.14 0.20
CA SER A 127 -9.34 17.91 0.99
C SER A 127 -8.79 16.72 0.19
N GLY A 128 -9.07 16.66 -1.12
CA GLY A 128 -8.47 15.66 -2.01
C GLY A 128 -6.94 15.81 -2.09
N LEU A 129 -6.44 17.06 -2.18
CA LEU A 129 -5.00 17.35 -2.16
C LEU A 129 -4.37 17.03 -0.80
N LEU A 130 -4.98 17.47 0.31
CA LEU A 130 -4.50 17.18 1.66
C LEU A 130 -4.45 15.67 1.95
N LEU A 131 -5.42 14.91 1.43
CA LEU A 131 -5.43 13.45 1.56
C LEU A 131 -4.33 12.81 0.72
N ALA A 132 -4.08 13.29 -0.50
CA ALA A 132 -2.99 12.81 -1.35
C ALA A 132 -1.61 13.03 -0.69
N LEU A 133 -1.40 14.16 -0.02
CA LEU A 133 -0.16 14.45 0.72
C LEU A 133 0.13 13.47 1.87
N ALA A 134 -0.87 12.72 2.34
CA ALA A 134 -0.72 11.74 3.42
C ALA A 134 -0.30 10.34 2.94
N TYR A 135 -0.02 10.17 1.64
CA TYR A 135 0.49 8.92 1.05
C TYR A 135 1.94 9.09 0.55
N PRO A 136 2.69 7.99 0.36
CA PRO A 136 4.08 8.04 -0.11
C PRO A 136 4.28 8.86 -1.40
N LEU A 137 5.48 9.43 -1.53
CA LEU A 137 5.88 10.63 -2.28
C LEU A 137 5.94 11.88 -1.39
N ALA A 138 4.83 12.26 -0.74
CA ALA A 138 4.82 13.32 0.28
C ALA A 138 4.90 12.73 1.70
N ASP A 139 4.24 11.59 1.93
CA ASP A 139 4.37 10.73 3.11
C ASP A 139 3.98 11.40 4.46
N LEU A 140 3.17 12.45 4.40
CA LEU A 140 2.77 13.24 5.57
C LEU A 140 1.57 12.60 6.29
N GLY A 141 1.71 11.36 6.75
CA GLY A 141 0.62 10.56 7.31
C GLY A 141 -0.21 11.24 8.42
N VAL A 142 0.37 12.17 9.18
CA VAL A 142 -0.34 12.99 10.19
C VAL A 142 -1.44 13.85 9.56
N VAL A 143 -1.26 14.32 8.33
CA VAL A 143 -2.24 15.17 7.61
C VAL A 143 -3.56 14.42 7.40
N ALA A 144 -3.56 13.09 7.29
CA ALA A 144 -4.80 12.31 7.12
C ALA A 144 -5.82 12.50 8.25
N PHE A 145 -5.38 12.84 9.47
CA PHE A 145 -6.28 13.11 10.61
C PHE A 145 -7.05 14.44 10.50
N VAL A 146 -6.62 15.34 9.61
CA VAL A 146 -7.26 16.64 9.35
C VAL A 146 -7.73 16.83 7.90
N ALA A 147 -7.22 16.01 6.96
CA ALA A 147 -7.39 16.18 5.52
C ALA A 147 -8.85 16.20 5.04
N LEU A 148 -9.74 15.47 5.71
CA LEU A 148 -11.14 15.35 5.33
C LEU A 148 -12.06 16.30 6.10
N VAL A 149 -11.55 17.05 7.09
CA VAL A 149 -12.32 18.07 7.83
C VAL A 149 -12.93 19.13 6.90
N PRO A 150 -12.21 19.73 5.91
CA PRO A 150 -12.80 20.73 5.03
C PRO A 150 -13.89 20.13 4.11
N PHE A 151 -13.71 18.90 3.65
CA PHE A 151 -14.70 18.16 2.85
C PHE A 151 -15.94 17.85 3.68
N ILE A 152 -15.80 17.35 4.91
CA ILE A 152 -16.93 17.07 5.81
C ILE A 152 -17.73 18.34 6.12
N LEU A 153 -17.04 19.46 6.42
CA LEU A 153 -17.69 20.76 6.61
C LEU A 153 -18.34 21.27 5.32
N SER A 154 -17.80 20.92 4.14
CA SER A 154 -18.44 21.21 2.84
C SER A 154 -19.74 20.42 2.58
N LEU A 155 -20.16 19.52 3.47
CA LEU A 155 -21.45 18.80 3.38
C LEU A 155 -22.55 19.42 4.24
N GLU A 156 -22.22 20.42 5.07
CA GLU A 156 -23.18 21.17 5.89
C GLU A 156 -24.30 21.77 5.00
N GLU A 157 -25.56 21.50 5.42
CA GLU A 157 -26.82 21.95 4.80
C GLU A 157 -26.96 21.74 3.27
N THR A 158 -26.13 20.87 2.69
CA THR A 158 -25.95 20.77 1.24
C THR A 158 -26.96 19.81 0.59
N SER A 159 -27.44 20.15 -0.61
CA SER A 159 -28.37 19.30 -1.37
C SER A 159 -27.70 17.97 -1.77
N ARG A 160 -28.49 16.89 -1.91
CA ARG A 160 -27.96 15.56 -2.28
C ARG A 160 -27.12 15.58 -3.57
N GLY A 161 -27.52 16.37 -4.57
CA GLY A 161 -26.74 16.57 -5.80
C GLY A 161 -25.45 17.36 -5.57
N GLY A 162 -25.48 18.42 -4.76
CA GLY A 162 -24.29 19.17 -4.36
C GLY A 162 -23.30 18.33 -3.54
N ALA A 163 -23.80 17.41 -2.71
CA ALA A 163 -22.99 16.48 -1.95
C ALA A 163 -22.31 15.46 -2.87
N LEU A 164 -23.04 14.84 -3.80
CA LEU A 164 -22.47 13.95 -4.82
C LEU A 164 -21.35 14.67 -5.61
N ALA A 165 -21.59 15.90 -6.09
CA ALA A 165 -20.60 16.68 -6.82
C ALA A 165 -19.35 17.02 -5.99
N ARG A 166 -19.52 17.36 -4.69
CA ARG A 166 -18.39 17.60 -3.77
C ARG A 166 -17.62 16.32 -3.46
N GLY A 167 -18.29 15.18 -3.34
CA GLY A 167 -17.63 13.87 -3.20
C GLY A 167 -16.85 13.46 -4.45
N TYR A 168 -17.40 13.67 -5.66
CA TYR A 168 -16.66 13.49 -6.90
C TYR A 168 -15.45 14.43 -7.01
N ALA A 169 -15.57 15.69 -6.58
CA ALA A 169 -14.44 16.62 -6.56
C ALA A 169 -13.33 16.18 -5.58
N CYS A 170 -13.69 15.83 -4.34
CA CYS A 170 -12.71 15.36 -3.34
C CYS A 170 -12.04 14.05 -3.74
N GLY A 171 -12.84 13.06 -4.18
CA GLY A 171 -12.34 11.75 -4.60
C GLY A 171 -11.56 11.81 -5.90
N GLY A 172 -12.02 12.58 -6.88
CA GLY A 172 -11.36 12.71 -8.18
C GLY A 172 -9.98 13.36 -8.06
N VAL A 173 -9.89 14.48 -7.33
CA VAL A 173 -8.60 15.14 -7.05
C VAL A 173 -7.66 14.21 -6.27
N PHE A 174 -8.18 13.48 -5.26
CA PHE A 174 -7.39 12.50 -4.52
C PHE A 174 -6.87 11.36 -5.41
N PHE A 175 -7.72 10.68 -6.18
CA PHE A 175 -7.32 9.52 -6.96
C PHE A 175 -6.47 9.87 -8.19
N VAL A 176 -6.70 11.01 -8.84
CA VAL A 176 -5.78 11.49 -9.90
C VAL A 176 -4.40 11.79 -9.33
N ALA A 177 -4.31 12.42 -8.15
CA ALA A 177 -3.02 12.68 -7.50
C ALA A 177 -2.33 11.42 -6.95
N LEU A 178 -3.09 10.44 -6.44
CA LEU A 178 -2.56 9.19 -5.92
C LEU A 178 -2.07 8.25 -7.04
N LEU A 179 -2.80 8.19 -8.15
CA LEU A 179 -2.64 7.23 -9.24
C LEU A 179 -2.06 7.86 -10.53
N TYR A 180 -1.45 9.05 -10.43
CA TYR A 180 -0.83 9.78 -11.55
C TYR A 180 0.20 8.97 -12.35
N TRP A 181 0.69 7.86 -11.78
CA TRP A 181 1.64 6.94 -12.38
C TRP A 181 1.01 6.00 -13.43
N ILE A 182 -0.31 5.75 -13.38
CA ILE A 182 -1.00 4.80 -14.27
C ILE A 182 -0.82 5.14 -15.76
N PRO A 183 -0.98 6.40 -16.23
CA PRO A 183 -0.75 6.74 -17.64
C PRO A 183 0.63 6.33 -18.15
N GLY A 184 1.69 6.52 -17.35
CA GLY A 184 3.05 6.09 -17.70
C GLY A 184 3.16 4.56 -17.88
N VAL A 185 2.48 3.77 -17.05
CA VAL A 185 2.42 2.30 -17.24
C VAL A 185 1.71 1.94 -18.54
N MET A 186 0.59 2.60 -18.85
CA MET A 186 -0.20 2.37 -20.05
C MET A 186 0.53 2.79 -21.33
N GLU A 187 1.29 3.89 -21.28
CA GLU A 187 2.13 4.39 -22.37
C GLU A 187 3.34 3.47 -22.61
N THR A 188 4.12 3.16 -21.57
CA THR A 188 5.37 2.37 -21.70
C THR A 188 5.14 0.89 -21.98
N TYR A 189 4.13 0.27 -21.36
CA TYR A 189 3.92 -1.19 -21.44
C TYR A 189 2.65 -1.60 -22.19
N GLY A 190 1.62 -0.76 -22.19
CA GLY A 190 0.42 -1.00 -23.00
C GLY A 190 0.52 -0.48 -24.43
N GLY A 191 1.56 0.30 -24.77
CA GLY A 191 1.71 0.97 -26.06
C GLY A 191 0.64 2.02 -26.36
N LEU A 192 -0.10 2.48 -25.33
CA LEU A 192 -1.29 3.29 -25.51
C LEU A 192 -0.94 4.78 -25.73
N PRO A 193 -1.60 5.48 -26.68
CA PRO A 193 -1.42 6.91 -26.86
C PRO A 193 -1.75 7.69 -25.59
N VAL A 194 -0.94 8.71 -25.26
CA VAL A 194 -1.06 9.56 -24.05
C VAL A 194 -2.51 9.94 -23.72
N VAL A 195 -3.29 10.39 -24.70
CA VAL A 195 -4.70 10.79 -24.52
C VAL A 195 -5.58 9.63 -24.02
N VAL A 196 -5.35 8.41 -24.49
CA VAL A 196 -6.05 7.20 -24.05
C VAL A 196 -5.61 6.81 -22.64
N SER A 197 -4.31 6.86 -22.36
CA SER A 197 -3.72 6.55 -21.05
C SER A 197 -4.23 7.48 -19.94
N TRP A 198 -4.35 8.78 -20.22
CA TRP A 198 -4.96 9.75 -19.30
C TRP A 198 -6.48 9.61 -19.20
N LEU A 199 -7.17 9.20 -20.27
CA LEU A 199 -8.61 8.87 -20.22
C LEU A 199 -8.88 7.64 -19.34
N ILE A 200 -8.02 6.61 -19.38
CA ILE A 200 -8.08 5.44 -18.49
C ILE A 200 -7.95 5.86 -17.02
N LEU A 201 -6.97 6.73 -16.69
CA LEU A 201 -6.85 7.29 -15.34
C LEU A 201 -8.09 8.11 -14.94
N ALA A 202 -8.65 8.93 -15.84
CA ALA A 202 -9.85 9.72 -15.56
C ALA A 202 -11.08 8.84 -15.29
N LEU A 203 -11.29 7.77 -16.06
CA LEU A 203 -12.37 6.80 -15.86
C LEU A 203 -12.21 6.02 -14.55
N LEU A 204 -10.98 5.57 -14.24
CA LEU A 204 -10.68 4.89 -12.97
C LEU A 204 -10.89 5.83 -11.78
N ALA A 205 -10.37 7.06 -11.85
CA ALA A 205 -10.55 8.06 -10.81
C ALA A 205 -12.03 8.42 -10.61
N PHE A 206 -12.84 8.48 -11.67
CA PHE A 206 -14.29 8.67 -11.57
C PHE A 206 -14.98 7.49 -10.86
N TYR A 207 -14.67 6.24 -11.24
CA TYR A 207 -15.16 5.05 -10.54
C TYR A 207 -14.80 5.08 -9.05
N LEU A 208 -13.54 5.35 -8.70
CA LEU A 208 -13.09 5.39 -7.30
C LEU A 208 -13.66 6.60 -6.52
N ALA A 209 -13.87 7.74 -7.19
CA ALA A 209 -14.53 8.91 -6.61
C ALA A 209 -16.04 8.69 -6.38
N THR A 210 -16.67 7.72 -7.04
CA THR A 210 -18.06 7.31 -6.75
C THR A 210 -18.24 6.94 -5.27
N TYR A 211 -17.25 6.31 -4.65
CA TYR A 211 -17.30 5.97 -3.22
C TYR A 211 -17.27 7.23 -2.33
N PHE A 212 -16.51 8.26 -2.70
CA PHE A 212 -16.53 9.56 -2.01
C PHE A 212 -17.87 10.30 -2.23
N ALA A 213 -18.45 10.19 -3.42
CA ALA A 213 -19.78 10.73 -3.75
C ALA A 213 -20.89 10.05 -2.94
N LEU A 214 -20.87 8.72 -2.82
CA LEU A 214 -21.81 7.95 -1.99
C LEU A 214 -21.66 8.28 -0.50
N PHE A 215 -20.43 8.41 0.01
CA PHE A 215 -20.18 8.88 1.37
C PHE A 215 -20.79 10.27 1.60
N ALA A 216 -20.52 11.22 0.71
CA ALA A 216 -21.06 12.57 0.79
C ALA A 216 -22.59 12.60 0.78
N TRP A 217 -23.21 11.78 -0.07
CA TRP A 217 -24.66 11.62 -0.16
C TRP A 217 -25.25 11.04 1.14
N LEU A 218 -24.62 10.02 1.75
CA LEU A 218 -25.06 9.43 3.02
C LEU A 218 -25.03 10.45 4.16
N ILE A 219 -23.95 11.24 4.25
CA ILE A 219 -23.82 12.30 5.27
C ILE A 219 -24.87 13.40 5.05
N ALA A 220 -25.02 13.92 3.83
CA ALA A 220 -26.02 14.97 3.52
C ALA A 220 -27.47 14.49 3.71
N ALA A 221 -27.77 13.22 3.40
CA ALA A 221 -29.07 12.62 3.67
C ALA A 221 -29.34 12.47 5.19
N SER A 222 -28.30 12.14 5.97
CA SER A 222 -28.38 12.02 7.43
C SER A 222 -28.49 13.37 8.14
N TRP A 223 -27.79 14.40 7.63
CA TRP A 223 -27.79 15.76 8.19
C TRP A 223 -29.19 16.33 8.33
N ARG A 224 -30.05 16.12 7.32
CA ARG A 224 -31.45 16.57 7.32
C ARG A 224 -32.31 15.95 8.42
N ARG A 225 -31.88 14.86 9.07
CA ARG A 225 -32.62 14.19 10.16
C ARG A 225 -31.96 14.33 11.53
N PHE A 226 -30.63 14.42 11.58
CA PHE A 226 -29.84 14.37 12.82
C PHE A 226 -28.97 15.62 13.06
N GLY A 227 -28.98 16.60 12.14
CA GLY A 227 -28.10 17.77 12.17
C GLY A 227 -26.62 17.36 12.20
N PRO A 228 -25.76 18.11 12.91
CA PRO A 228 -24.35 17.78 13.07
C PRO A 228 -24.07 16.36 13.59
N LEU A 229 -24.96 15.76 14.39
CA LEU A 229 -24.77 14.39 14.91
C LEU A 229 -24.80 13.31 13.82
N ALA A 230 -25.20 13.64 12.58
CA ALA A 230 -24.98 12.80 11.41
C ALA A 230 -23.50 12.40 11.23
N LEU A 231 -22.55 13.23 11.66
CA LEU A 231 -21.12 12.95 11.54
C LEU A 231 -20.63 11.77 12.39
N VAL A 232 -21.41 11.35 13.41
CA VAL A 232 -21.09 10.16 14.22
C VAL A 232 -21.10 8.88 13.37
N SER A 233 -21.86 8.84 12.27
CA SER A 233 -21.85 7.70 11.35
C SER A 233 -20.76 7.76 10.28
N ALA A 234 -19.98 8.84 10.19
CA ALA A 234 -18.95 9.01 9.16
C ALA A 234 -17.92 7.86 9.13
N PRO A 235 -17.27 7.45 10.23
CA PRO A 235 -16.30 6.36 10.19
C PRO A 235 -16.93 5.00 9.85
N VAL A 236 -18.19 4.79 10.22
CA VAL A 236 -18.97 3.58 9.88
C VAL A 236 -19.27 3.53 8.38
N GLY A 237 -19.83 4.61 7.82
CA GLY A 237 -20.15 4.72 6.40
C GLY A 237 -18.91 4.70 5.50
N TRP A 238 -17.79 5.30 5.96
CA TRP A 238 -16.52 5.26 5.24
C TRP A 238 -15.96 3.84 5.15
N VAL A 239 -15.88 3.11 6.26
CA VAL A 239 -15.42 1.70 6.26
C VAL A 239 -16.33 0.81 5.43
N ALA A 240 -17.65 1.01 5.47
CA ALA A 240 -18.59 0.27 4.62
C ALA A 240 -18.28 0.46 3.12
N LEU A 241 -17.95 1.68 2.70
CA LEU A 241 -17.63 2.02 1.32
C LEU A 241 -16.20 1.59 0.92
N GLU A 242 -15.24 1.61 1.83
CA GLU A 242 -13.91 1.02 1.62
C GLU A 242 -13.97 -0.50 1.47
N LEU A 243 -14.77 -1.19 2.29
CA LEU A 243 -15.02 -2.62 2.14
C LEU A 243 -15.70 -2.91 0.80
N ALA A 244 -16.72 -2.14 0.41
CA ALA A 244 -17.34 -2.29 -0.92
C ALA A 244 -16.32 -2.11 -2.05
N ARG A 245 -15.48 -1.07 -1.98
CA ARG A 245 -14.40 -0.80 -2.94
C ARG A 245 -13.33 -1.89 -3.00
N GLY A 246 -13.07 -2.57 -1.89
CA GLY A 246 -12.17 -3.73 -1.83
C GLY A 246 -12.76 -5.02 -2.41
N ARG A 247 -14.05 -5.06 -2.79
CA ARG A 247 -14.76 -6.29 -3.21
C ARG A 247 -15.47 -6.18 -4.56
N PHE A 248 -15.99 -5.01 -4.89
CA PHE A 248 -16.84 -4.81 -6.06
C PHE A 248 -16.01 -4.70 -7.35
N LEU A 249 -16.48 -5.32 -8.44
CA LEU A 249 -15.77 -5.41 -9.73
C LEU A 249 -14.31 -5.88 -9.57
N THR A 250 -14.14 -7.06 -8.96
CA THR A 250 -12.85 -7.67 -8.54
C THR A 250 -12.17 -6.99 -7.35
N GLY A 251 -12.37 -5.68 -7.17
CA GLY A 251 -11.91 -4.91 -6.00
C GLY A 251 -10.63 -4.14 -6.27
N PHE A 252 -10.59 -2.89 -5.79
CA PHE A 252 -9.43 -2.02 -5.88
C PHE A 252 -9.20 -1.30 -4.53
N PRO A 253 -8.70 -2.01 -3.50
CA PRO A 253 -8.42 -1.44 -2.18
C PRO A 253 -7.12 -0.59 -2.16
N TRP A 254 -6.66 -0.04 -3.28
CA TRP A 254 -5.48 0.84 -3.32
C TRP A 254 -5.80 2.15 -2.57
N GLY A 255 -4.95 2.57 -1.63
CA GLY A 255 -5.18 3.79 -0.86
C GLY A 255 -6.49 3.79 -0.05
N LEU A 256 -6.72 2.75 0.76
CA LEU A 256 -7.60 2.86 1.93
C LEU A 256 -7.00 3.86 2.94
N LEU A 257 -7.85 4.66 3.58
CA LEU A 257 -7.48 5.77 4.47
C LEU A 257 -6.48 5.35 5.56
N GLY A 258 -6.61 4.15 6.10
CA GLY A 258 -5.72 3.59 7.10
C GLY A 258 -4.26 3.44 6.66
N TYR A 259 -3.95 3.32 5.36
CA TYR A 259 -2.55 3.13 4.91
C TYR A 259 -1.71 4.39 5.07
N SER A 260 -2.34 5.58 5.18
CA SER A 260 -1.65 6.80 5.60
C SER A 260 -0.91 6.66 6.94
N GLN A 261 -1.28 5.67 7.75
CA GLN A 261 -0.70 5.39 9.06
C GLN A 261 0.32 4.25 9.06
N TYR A 262 0.81 3.77 7.90
CA TYR A 262 1.74 2.63 7.85
C TYR A 262 3.06 2.88 8.60
N ARG A 263 3.55 4.14 8.65
CA ARG A 263 4.70 4.55 9.48
C ARG A 263 4.34 4.82 10.95
N ASN A 264 3.06 5.02 11.25
CA ASN A 264 2.56 5.34 12.59
C ASN A 264 2.28 4.05 13.38
N ALA A 265 3.35 3.30 13.66
CA ALA A 265 3.27 1.98 14.29
C ALA A 265 2.38 1.91 15.56
N PRO A 266 2.28 2.94 16.44
CA PRO A 266 1.32 2.93 17.54
C PRO A 266 -0.14 2.88 17.10
N ILE A 267 -0.56 3.75 16.16
CA ILE A 267 -1.92 3.73 15.58
C ILE A 267 -2.16 2.43 14.81
N LEU A 268 -1.13 1.92 14.14
CA LEU A 268 -1.21 0.70 13.35
C LEU A 268 -1.55 -0.55 14.19
N GLN A 269 -1.37 -0.52 15.52
CA GLN A 269 -1.81 -1.63 16.38
C GLN A 269 -3.35 -1.79 16.44
N ALA A 270 -4.12 -0.79 15.99
CA ALA A 270 -5.56 -0.96 15.75
C ALA A 270 -5.86 -2.02 14.67
N ALA A 271 -4.94 -2.26 13.72
CA ALA A 271 -5.09 -3.27 12.67
C ALA A 271 -5.17 -4.71 13.22
N ALA A 272 -4.66 -4.96 14.43
CA ALA A 272 -4.81 -6.24 15.12
C ALA A 272 -6.27 -6.56 15.52
N TRP A 273 -7.17 -5.57 15.52
CA TRP A 273 -8.56 -5.74 15.96
C TRP A 273 -9.54 -5.89 14.80
N GLY A 274 -9.44 -5.02 13.79
CA GLY A 274 -10.35 -4.99 12.63
C GLY A 274 -9.67 -4.77 11.29
N GLY A 275 -8.36 -5.07 11.20
CA GLY A 275 -7.56 -4.88 10.00
C GLY A 275 -7.32 -3.42 9.67
N ILE A 276 -6.83 -3.16 8.45
CA ILE A 276 -6.71 -1.83 7.85
C ILE A 276 -7.97 -0.97 8.04
N TYR A 277 -9.16 -1.58 8.03
CA TYR A 277 -10.45 -0.92 8.22
C TYR A 277 -10.62 -0.30 9.62
N ALA A 278 -10.06 -0.89 10.68
CA ALA A 278 -10.06 -0.27 12.01
C ALA A 278 -9.18 0.99 12.07
N VAL A 279 -8.10 1.02 11.28
CA VAL A 279 -7.24 2.20 11.14
C VAL A 279 -7.96 3.30 10.34
N SER A 280 -8.59 2.95 9.21
CA SER A 280 -9.46 3.87 8.45
C SER A 280 -10.59 4.44 9.32
N TRP A 281 -11.24 3.61 10.14
CA TRP A 281 -12.28 4.04 11.08
C TRP A 281 -11.76 5.12 12.01
N LEU A 282 -10.58 4.92 12.61
CA LEU A 282 -10.01 5.85 13.59
C LEU A 282 -9.59 7.20 12.97
N VAL A 283 -8.99 7.17 11.77
CA VAL A 283 -8.63 8.39 11.03
C VAL A 283 -9.89 9.17 10.64
N MET A 284 -10.93 8.50 10.12
CA MET A 284 -12.20 9.17 9.80
C MET A 284 -12.93 9.65 11.07
N ALA A 285 -12.92 8.88 12.16
CA ALA A 285 -13.51 9.28 13.44
C ALA A 285 -12.87 10.58 13.99
N THR A 286 -11.56 10.74 13.80
CA THR A 286 -10.84 11.96 14.16
C THR A 286 -11.28 13.15 13.29
N ASN A 287 -11.34 12.98 11.97
CA ASN A 287 -11.83 14.04 11.06
C ASN A 287 -13.29 14.45 11.36
N ALA A 288 -14.16 13.47 11.60
CA ALA A 288 -15.54 13.70 12.00
C ALA A 288 -15.64 14.39 13.37
N GLY A 289 -14.78 14.01 14.32
CA GLY A 289 -14.70 14.63 15.64
C GLY A 289 -14.24 16.08 15.61
N LEU A 290 -13.24 16.40 14.80
CA LEU A 290 -12.80 17.77 14.54
C LEU A 290 -13.87 18.60 13.85
N ALA A 291 -14.56 18.05 12.84
CA ALA A 291 -15.69 18.73 12.20
C ALA A 291 -16.84 19.00 13.19
N LEU A 292 -17.17 18.05 14.07
CA LEU A 292 -18.16 18.21 15.17
C LEU A 292 -17.81 19.31 16.18
N LEU A 293 -16.54 19.71 16.31
CA LEU A 293 -16.11 20.84 17.14
C LEU A 293 -16.29 22.20 16.44
N ILE A 294 -16.22 22.22 15.10
CA ILE A 294 -16.17 23.44 14.27
C ILE A 294 -17.55 23.87 13.72
N VAL A 295 -18.40 22.88 13.39
CA VAL A 295 -19.74 22.97 12.79
C VAL A 295 -20.68 24.02 13.42
N ARG A 296 -21.59 24.63 12.64
CA ARG A 296 -22.47 25.72 13.10
C ARG A 296 -23.93 25.59 12.60
N PRO A 297 -24.92 25.38 13.50
CA PRO A 297 -24.85 25.51 14.96
C PRO A 297 -24.35 24.25 15.69
N GLY A 298 -23.13 24.30 16.21
CA GLY A 298 -22.56 23.23 17.04
C GLY A 298 -23.17 23.21 18.44
N THR A 299 -23.97 22.17 18.72
CA THR A 299 -24.57 21.95 20.04
C THR A 299 -23.52 21.43 21.05
N THR A 300 -23.76 21.63 22.35
CA THR A 300 -22.86 21.10 23.40
C THR A 300 -22.68 19.59 23.29
N ARG A 301 -23.75 18.85 22.93
CA ARG A 301 -23.69 17.40 22.68
C ARG A 301 -22.83 17.05 21.47
N ALA A 302 -22.94 17.81 20.36
CA ALA A 302 -22.08 17.60 19.18
C ALA A 302 -20.61 17.82 19.52
N ARG A 303 -20.28 18.90 20.24
CA ARG A 303 -18.89 19.18 20.67
C ARG A 303 -18.34 18.15 21.64
N ALA A 304 -19.14 17.69 22.61
CA ALA A 304 -18.73 16.65 23.55
C ALA A 304 -18.41 15.32 22.84
N VAL A 305 -19.25 14.90 21.89
CA VAL A 305 -18.98 13.71 21.06
C VAL A 305 -17.76 13.94 20.16
N GLY A 306 -17.60 15.13 19.58
CA GLY A 306 -16.44 15.47 18.77
C GLY A 306 -15.11 15.37 19.53
N GLY A 307 -15.08 15.93 20.74
CA GLY A 307 -13.94 15.80 21.66
C GLY A 307 -13.67 14.35 22.05
N ALA A 308 -14.71 13.55 22.34
CA ALA A 308 -14.55 12.13 22.68
C ALA A 308 -13.95 11.31 21.51
N LEU A 309 -14.34 11.57 20.27
CA LEU A 309 -13.76 10.89 19.08
C LEU A 309 -12.30 11.25 18.86
N VAL A 310 -11.90 12.51 19.09
CA VAL A 310 -10.49 12.94 19.01
C VAL A 310 -9.66 12.35 20.16
N MET A 311 -10.20 12.34 21.38
CA MET A 311 -9.55 11.72 22.54
C MET A 311 -9.39 10.20 22.39
N LEU A 312 -10.31 9.52 21.70
CA LEU A 312 -10.18 8.10 21.37
C LEU A 312 -8.96 7.82 20.49
N ALA A 313 -8.67 8.66 19.48
CA ALA A 313 -7.48 8.52 18.66
C ALA A 313 -6.18 8.72 19.46
N ALA A 314 -6.15 9.70 20.38
CA ALA A 314 -5.04 9.89 21.31
C ALA A 314 -4.88 8.68 22.26
N ALA A 315 -5.97 8.15 22.80
CA ALA A 315 -5.95 6.98 23.68
C ALA A 315 -5.44 5.72 22.95
N VAL A 316 -5.86 5.47 21.70
CA VAL A 316 -5.34 4.37 20.89
C VAL A 316 -3.86 4.56 20.56
N HIS A 317 -3.40 5.79 20.29
CA HIS A 317 -1.97 6.06 20.09
C HIS A 317 -1.14 5.73 21.34
N VAL A 318 -1.60 6.17 22.52
CA VAL A 318 -0.93 5.87 23.80
C VAL A 318 -0.96 4.38 24.13
N ALA A 319 -2.08 3.70 23.91
CA ALA A 319 -2.20 2.25 24.06
C ALA A 319 -1.27 1.49 23.10
N GLY A 320 -1.13 1.96 21.85
CA GLY A 320 -0.20 1.44 20.86
C GLY A 320 1.27 1.61 21.27
N ILE A 321 1.64 2.75 21.86
CA ILE A 321 2.97 2.94 22.48
C ILE A 321 3.17 1.94 23.63
N GLY A 322 2.16 1.72 24.46
CA GLY A 322 2.17 0.72 25.53
C GLY A 322 2.41 -0.70 24.99
N ALA A 323 1.65 -1.12 23.98
CA ALA A 323 1.77 -2.42 23.33
C ALA A 323 3.17 -2.63 22.70
N LEU A 324 3.70 -1.63 22.00
CA LEU A 324 5.05 -1.68 21.40
C LEU A 324 6.16 -1.73 22.46
N ARG A 325 5.99 -1.04 23.60
CA ARG A 325 6.91 -1.13 24.75
C ARG A 325 6.84 -2.48 25.47
N ALA A 326 5.66 -3.10 25.54
CA ALA A 326 5.50 -4.45 26.07
C ALA A 326 6.14 -5.49 25.15
N ALA A 327 5.83 -5.44 23.85
CA ALA A 327 6.44 -6.28 22.81
C ALA A 327 7.97 -6.19 22.78
N SER A 328 8.53 -4.99 23.01
CA SER A 328 9.99 -4.79 23.05
C SER A 328 10.65 -5.33 24.34
N ARG A 329 9.87 -5.97 25.24
CA ARG A 329 10.31 -6.67 26.44
C ARG A 329 9.96 -8.17 26.41
N GLU A 330 9.21 -8.64 25.41
CA GLU A 330 9.05 -10.08 25.19
C GLU A 330 10.45 -10.68 24.92
N PRO A 331 10.78 -11.86 25.47
CA PRO A 331 11.97 -12.59 25.04
C PRO A 331 11.93 -12.75 23.52
N GLN A 332 13.05 -12.50 22.84
CA GLN A 332 13.12 -12.72 21.40
C GLN A 332 12.97 -14.23 21.15
N GLY A 333 11.80 -14.61 20.63
CA GLY A 333 11.52 -15.98 20.18
C GLY A 333 12.43 -16.38 19.02
N VAL A 334 12.26 -17.61 18.52
CA VAL A 334 13.11 -18.16 17.46
C VAL A 334 13.17 -17.20 16.27
N SER A 335 14.37 -16.73 15.95
CA SER A 335 14.61 -15.79 14.86
C SER A 335 15.29 -16.49 13.68
N LEU A 336 14.74 -16.33 12.49
CA LEU A 336 15.36 -16.80 11.26
C LEU A 336 16.18 -15.68 10.63
N ARG A 337 17.44 -15.98 10.26
CA ARG A 337 18.23 -15.09 9.42
C ARG A 337 17.86 -15.31 7.95
N VAL A 338 17.38 -14.26 7.31
CA VAL A 338 16.77 -14.25 5.97
C VAL A 338 17.52 -13.32 5.04
N ALA A 339 17.33 -13.49 3.73
CA ALA A 339 17.68 -12.49 2.74
C ALA A 339 16.61 -12.35 1.65
N ALA A 340 16.26 -11.11 1.32
CA ALA A 340 15.58 -10.78 0.08
C ALA A 340 16.63 -10.43 -0.99
N ILE A 341 16.55 -11.09 -2.14
CA ILE A 341 17.38 -10.80 -3.31
C ILE A 341 16.67 -9.76 -4.18
N GLN A 342 17.40 -8.74 -4.62
CA GLN A 342 16.91 -7.68 -5.50
C GLN A 342 17.83 -7.62 -6.72
N GLY A 343 17.44 -8.29 -7.81
CA GLY A 343 18.29 -8.45 -9.01
C GLY A 343 18.33 -7.23 -9.94
N ASN A 344 17.39 -6.30 -9.79
CA ASN A 344 17.26 -5.08 -10.59
C ASN A 344 17.20 -5.29 -12.11
N VAL A 345 16.54 -6.36 -12.57
CA VAL A 345 16.45 -6.71 -13.99
C VAL A 345 15.36 -5.87 -14.67
N PRO A 346 15.67 -5.06 -15.71
CA PRO A 346 14.68 -4.30 -16.47
C PRO A 346 13.65 -5.20 -17.15
N GLN A 347 12.40 -4.74 -17.27
CA GLN A 347 11.26 -5.56 -17.69
C GLN A 347 11.31 -6.01 -19.16
N ASP A 348 11.96 -5.22 -20.01
CA ASP A 348 12.30 -5.47 -21.42
C ASP A 348 13.47 -6.45 -21.57
N VAL A 349 14.54 -6.25 -20.78
CA VAL A 349 15.71 -7.14 -20.70
C VAL A 349 15.32 -8.54 -20.24
N LYS A 350 14.35 -8.63 -19.31
CA LYS A 350 13.93 -9.83 -18.58
C LYS A 350 13.51 -11.02 -19.46
N TRP A 351 12.75 -10.77 -20.54
CA TRP A 351 12.20 -11.83 -21.39
C TRP A 351 12.96 -12.04 -22.70
N SER A 352 14.09 -11.35 -22.89
CA SER A 352 14.95 -11.50 -24.06
C SER A 352 15.76 -12.81 -23.98
N PRO A 353 15.65 -13.75 -24.94
CA PRO A 353 16.22 -15.10 -24.82
C PRO A 353 17.71 -15.18 -24.48
N GLY A 354 18.54 -14.26 -25.00
CA GLY A 354 19.99 -14.24 -24.73
C GLY A 354 20.37 -13.86 -23.30
N ASN A 355 19.46 -13.27 -22.52
CA ASN A 355 19.76 -12.76 -21.18
C ASN A 355 19.54 -13.79 -20.06
N ALA A 356 18.88 -14.92 -20.34
CA ALA A 356 18.44 -15.87 -19.31
C ALA A 356 19.60 -16.40 -18.44
N ALA A 357 20.69 -16.86 -19.08
CA ALA A 357 21.87 -17.37 -18.38
C ALA A 357 22.57 -16.29 -17.53
N ALA A 358 22.62 -15.04 -18.00
CA ALA A 358 23.20 -13.93 -17.26
C ALA A 358 22.36 -13.56 -16.02
N ILE A 359 21.02 -13.49 -16.17
CA ILE A 359 20.09 -13.20 -15.06
C ILE A 359 20.18 -14.28 -13.99
N VAL A 360 20.15 -15.57 -14.37
CA VAL A 360 20.27 -16.69 -13.42
C VAL A 360 21.64 -16.70 -12.73
N SER A 361 22.71 -16.33 -13.45
CA SER A 361 24.06 -16.24 -12.88
C SER A 361 24.18 -15.12 -11.84
N GLU A 362 23.60 -13.93 -12.09
CA GLU A 362 23.58 -12.81 -11.14
C GLU A 362 22.71 -13.14 -9.92
N LEU A 363 21.52 -13.71 -10.10
CA LEU A 363 20.67 -14.17 -8.99
C LEU A 363 21.39 -15.22 -8.13
N ALA A 364 22.14 -16.14 -8.74
CA ALA A 364 22.96 -17.10 -8.02
C ALA A 364 24.16 -16.44 -7.30
N ARG A 365 24.81 -15.44 -7.89
CA ARG A 365 25.88 -14.65 -7.23
C ARG A 365 25.35 -13.93 -5.98
N LEU A 366 24.19 -13.26 -6.12
CA LEU A 366 23.49 -12.61 -5.01
C LEU A 366 23.05 -13.62 -3.93
N THR A 367 22.63 -14.83 -4.33
CA THR A 367 22.27 -15.93 -3.42
C THR A 367 23.48 -16.45 -2.62
N ARG A 368 24.64 -16.63 -3.27
CA ARG A 368 25.89 -16.99 -2.57
C ARG A 368 26.31 -15.89 -1.58
N GLN A 369 26.18 -14.61 -1.97
CA GLN A 369 26.42 -13.46 -1.10
C GLN A 369 25.46 -13.43 0.12
N ALA A 370 24.18 -13.76 -0.09
CA ALA A 370 23.19 -13.89 0.98
C ALA A 370 23.51 -15.04 1.96
N ALA A 371 23.84 -16.23 1.46
CA ALA A 371 24.22 -17.37 2.29
C ALA A 371 25.51 -17.10 3.08
N ALA A 372 26.51 -16.46 2.47
CA ALA A 372 27.73 -16.02 3.13
C ALA A 372 27.48 -14.97 4.24
N SER A 373 26.40 -14.18 4.14
CA SER A 373 25.95 -13.29 5.22
C SER A 373 25.27 -14.01 6.38
N GLY A 374 25.15 -15.35 6.33
CA GLY A 374 24.52 -16.19 7.36
C GLY A 374 23.01 -16.39 7.19
N ALA A 375 22.44 -16.06 6.03
CA ALA A 375 21.03 -16.37 5.75
C ALA A 375 20.79 -17.90 5.71
N ARG A 376 19.57 -18.31 6.07
CA ARG A 376 19.08 -19.71 5.99
C ARG A 376 17.76 -19.86 5.23
N LEU A 377 17.06 -18.76 4.99
CA LEU A 377 16.05 -18.65 3.94
C LEU A 377 16.43 -17.50 3.01
N ILE A 378 16.43 -17.76 1.70
CA ILE A 378 16.68 -16.77 0.67
C ILE A 378 15.45 -16.67 -0.23
N VAL A 379 15.00 -15.44 -0.53
CA VAL A 379 13.79 -15.18 -1.30
C VAL A 379 14.12 -14.39 -2.56
N TRP A 380 13.77 -14.91 -3.73
CA TRP A 380 13.87 -14.22 -5.01
C TRP A 380 12.52 -13.55 -5.40
N PRO A 381 12.52 -12.46 -6.19
CA PRO A 381 11.30 -11.73 -6.56
C PRO A 381 10.35 -12.43 -7.54
N GLU A 382 9.19 -11.81 -7.79
CA GLU A 382 8.16 -12.29 -8.74
C GLU A 382 8.70 -12.47 -10.16
N SER A 383 8.49 -13.68 -10.70
CA SER A 383 8.98 -14.13 -12.01
C SER A 383 10.45 -13.77 -12.26
N SER A 384 11.28 -13.73 -11.22
CA SER A 384 12.66 -13.20 -11.31
C SER A 384 13.59 -14.09 -12.12
N SER A 385 13.32 -15.40 -12.12
CA SER A 385 13.86 -16.28 -13.16
C SER A 385 13.09 -16.10 -14.47
N PRO A 386 13.81 -15.91 -15.61
CA PRO A 386 13.22 -16.00 -16.94
C PRO A 386 13.06 -17.45 -17.42
N VAL A 387 13.52 -18.44 -16.64
CA VAL A 387 13.37 -19.87 -16.92
C VAL A 387 12.25 -20.45 -16.05
N SER A 388 11.28 -21.09 -16.70
CA SER A 388 10.17 -21.79 -16.05
C SER A 388 10.64 -22.97 -15.20
N VAL A 389 9.82 -23.37 -14.22
CA VAL A 389 10.10 -24.54 -13.37
C VAL A 389 9.49 -25.82 -13.94
N HIS A 390 8.32 -25.72 -14.59
CA HIS A 390 7.80 -26.74 -15.49
C HIS A 390 7.36 -26.07 -16.81
N ARG A 391 7.77 -26.62 -17.95
CA ARG A 391 7.39 -26.26 -19.32
C ARG A 391 7.55 -27.48 -20.23
N PRO A 392 6.47 -28.13 -20.67
CA PRO A 392 6.52 -29.27 -21.58
C PRO A 392 7.40 -29.01 -22.82
N ALA A 393 8.34 -29.93 -23.08
CA ALA A 393 9.42 -29.75 -24.05
C ALA A 393 8.94 -29.61 -25.51
N ASP A 394 7.75 -30.11 -25.81
CA ASP A 394 7.00 -29.95 -27.06
C ASP A 394 6.44 -28.53 -27.29
N THR A 395 6.56 -27.64 -26.29
CA THR A 395 6.05 -26.24 -26.35
C THR A 395 7.16 -25.18 -26.28
N ALA A 396 8.43 -25.57 -26.36
CA ALA A 396 9.58 -24.66 -26.41
C ALA A 396 9.98 -24.37 -27.88
N PRO A 397 10.15 -23.11 -28.30
CA PRO A 397 10.81 -22.83 -29.58
C PRO A 397 12.28 -23.28 -29.53
N GLU A 398 12.83 -23.76 -30.65
CA GLU A 398 14.12 -24.46 -30.72
C GLU A 398 15.33 -23.68 -30.16
N SER A 399 15.24 -22.35 -30.06
CA SER A 399 16.25 -21.48 -29.45
C SER A 399 16.23 -21.46 -27.91
N SER A 400 15.33 -22.18 -27.26
CA SER A 400 15.13 -22.20 -25.79
C SER A 400 16.13 -23.12 -25.08
N VAL A 401 17.42 -22.78 -25.13
CA VAL A 401 18.49 -23.60 -24.55
C VAL A 401 18.54 -23.45 -23.01
N VAL A 402 17.74 -24.27 -22.33
CA VAL A 402 18.02 -25.01 -21.07
C VAL A 402 16.69 -25.65 -20.64
N THR A 403 16.64 -26.98 -20.61
CA THR A 403 15.44 -27.74 -20.23
C THR A 403 15.19 -27.71 -18.72
N ASP A 404 13.92 -27.68 -18.30
CA ASP A 404 13.47 -27.48 -16.91
C ASP A 404 14.30 -28.26 -15.88
N ALA A 405 14.52 -29.56 -16.13
CA ALA A 405 15.22 -30.46 -15.23
C ALA A 405 16.65 -30.00 -14.91
N ALA A 406 17.34 -29.31 -15.83
CA ALA A 406 18.66 -28.74 -15.59
C ALA A 406 18.57 -27.45 -14.75
N TYR A 407 17.54 -26.63 -14.95
CA TYR A 407 17.30 -25.44 -14.12
C TYR A 407 16.85 -25.79 -12.69
N VAL A 408 15.95 -26.77 -12.53
CA VAL A 408 15.53 -27.31 -11.23
C VAL A 408 16.72 -27.99 -10.53
N SER A 409 17.52 -28.80 -11.23
CA SER A 409 18.76 -29.37 -10.69
C SER A 409 19.73 -28.28 -10.24
N PHE A 410 19.87 -27.18 -10.98
CA PHE A 410 20.70 -26.04 -10.60
C PHE A 410 20.20 -25.33 -9.34
N LEU A 411 18.89 -25.11 -9.20
CA LEU A 411 18.30 -24.54 -7.97
C LEU A 411 18.47 -25.49 -6.77
N GLY A 412 18.26 -26.79 -6.98
CA GLY A 412 18.48 -27.82 -5.96
C GLY A 412 19.92 -27.86 -5.49
N GLU A 413 20.87 -27.89 -6.42
CA GLU A 413 22.31 -27.87 -6.14
C GLU A 413 22.75 -26.57 -5.44
N LEU A 414 22.16 -25.43 -5.82
CA LEU A 414 22.42 -24.13 -5.19
C LEU A 414 21.91 -24.09 -3.73
N ALA A 415 20.69 -24.58 -3.48
CA ALA A 415 20.12 -24.66 -2.13
C ALA A 415 20.91 -25.63 -1.24
N ARG A 416 21.22 -26.82 -1.78
CA ARG A 416 21.98 -27.89 -1.12
C ARG A 416 23.42 -27.51 -0.80
N THR A 417 24.11 -26.84 -1.72
CA THR A 417 25.50 -26.36 -1.51
C THR A 417 25.58 -25.26 -0.45
N LEU A 418 24.51 -24.49 -0.25
CA LEU A 418 24.49 -23.34 0.65
C LEU A 418 23.81 -23.61 2.01
N ASP A 419 23.20 -24.79 2.21
CA ASP A 419 22.42 -25.16 3.40
C ASP A 419 21.25 -24.19 3.66
N VAL A 420 20.49 -23.84 2.62
CA VAL A 420 19.37 -22.86 2.69
C VAL A 420 18.05 -23.43 2.20
N ASP A 421 16.94 -22.93 2.78
CA ASP A 421 15.66 -22.89 2.07
C ASP A 421 15.72 -21.78 1.00
N LEU A 422 15.21 -22.05 -0.20
CA LEU A 422 15.18 -21.08 -1.30
C LEU A 422 13.75 -20.92 -1.83
N ILE A 423 13.18 -19.70 -1.77
CA ILE A 423 11.88 -19.38 -2.38
C ILE A 423 12.12 -18.62 -3.68
N VAL A 424 11.58 -19.13 -4.80
CA VAL A 424 11.81 -18.59 -6.15
C VAL A 424 10.49 -18.22 -6.83
N GLY A 425 10.37 -16.98 -7.29
CA GLY A 425 9.31 -16.58 -8.22
C GLY A 425 9.66 -16.92 -9.67
N SER A 426 8.82 -17.70 -10.34
CA SER A 426 8.94 -18.00 -11.79
C SER A 426 7.55 -18.14 -12.44
N VAL A 427 7.53 -18.37 -13.75
CA VAL A 427 6.33 -18.80 -14.48
C VAL A 427 6.27 -20.33 -14.50
N ASP A 428 5.11 -20.88 -14.17
CA ASP A 428 4.82 -22.32 -14.25
C ASP A 428 3.92 -22.65 -15.43
N TYR A 429 4.03 -23.86 -15.98
CA TYR A 429 3.11 -24.40 -16.97
C TYR A 429 2.62 -25.80 -16.55
N ALA A 430 1.39 -25.86 -16.03
CA ALA A 430 0.76 -27.10 -15.58
C ALA A 430 -0.37 -27.55 -16.54
N PRO A 431 -0.46 -28.86 -16.88
CA PRO A 431 -1.60 -29.40 -17.60
C PRO A 431 -2.91 -29.25 -16.82
N ARG A 432 -3.97 -28.75 -17.48
CA ARG A 432 -5.32 -28.63 -16.90
C ARG A 432 -6.37 -29.11 -17.92
N PRO A 433 -7.64 -29.34 -17.51
CA PRO A 433 -8.72 -29.59 -18.46
C PRO A 433 -8.81 -28.46 -19.50
N GLY A 434 -8.77 -28.82 -20.78
CA GLY A 434 -8.71 -27.87 -21.89
C GLY A 434 -7.30 -27.33 -22.23
N GLY A 435 -6.24 -28.02 -21.80
CA GLY A 435 -4.86 -27.83 -22.30
C GLY A 435 -3.87 -27.31 -21.25
N LEU A 436 -2.66 -26.98 -21.71
CA LEU A 436 -1.63 -26.36 -20.88
C LEU A 436 -2.10 -24.99 -20.37
N ARG A 437 -1.73 -24.63 -19.12
CA ARG A 437 -2.06 -23.35 -18.51
C ARG A 437 -0.83 -22.74 -17.83
N ALA A 438 -0.62 -21.44 -18.05
CA ALA A 438 0.43 -20.68 -17.41
C ALA A 438 -0.03 -20.16 -16.04
N PHE A 439 0.87 -20.16 -15.05
CA PHE A 439 0.65 -19.59 -13.73
C PHE A 439 1.84 -18.69 -13.35
N ASN A 440 1.56 -17.61 -12.61
CA ASN A 440 2.59 -16.81 -11.93
C ASN A 440 2.77 -17.41 -10.54
N ALA A 441 3.94 -18.00 -10.25
CA ALA A 441 4.09 -18.94 -9.14
C ALA A 441 5.34 -18.67 -8.27
N ALA A 442 5.23 -19.05 -6.99
CA ALA A 442 6.32 -19.06 -6.03
C ALA A 442 6.61 -20.50 -5.59
N PHE A 443 7.81 -20.99 -5.85
CA PHE A 443 8.27 -22.32 -5.47
C PHE A 443 9.12 -22.26 -4.21
N VAL A 444 9.22 -23.36 -3.48
CA VAL A 444 10.24 -23.55 -2.45
C VAL A 444 11.14 -24.74 -2.80
N ILE A 445 12.45 -24.60 -2.58
CA ILE A 445 13.45 -25.64 -2.73
C ILE A 445 14.12 -25.82 -1.36
N GLY A 446 14.23 -27.06 -0.90
CA GLY A 446 14.81 -27.40 0.40
C GLY A 446 16.35 -27.47 0.41
N PRO A 447 16.95 -27.58 1.60
CA PRO A 447 18.40 -27.77 1.78
C PRO A 447 18.90 -29.15 1.32
N ASP A 448 17.98 -30.07 1.07
CA ASP A 448 18.20 -31.37 0.41
C ASP A 448 18.30 -31.23 -1.12
N GLY A 449 17.96 -30.06 -1.66
CA GLY A 449 17.87 -29.78 -3.09
C GLY A 449 16.54 -30.20 -3.72
N VAL A 450 15.55 -30.62 -2.94
CA VAL A 450 14.25 -31.10 -3.45
C VAL A 450 13.32 -29.92 -3.71
N LEU A 451 12.68 -29.91 -4.88
CA LEU A 451 11.61 -28.99 -5.23
C LEU A 451 10.34 -29.35 -4.44
N GLY A 452 9.91 -28.44 -3.56
CA GLY A 452 8.67 -28.53 -2.80
C GLY A 452 7.44 -28.00 -3.57
N PRO A 453 6.29 -27.81 -2.89
CA PRO A 453 5.07 -27.32 -3.52
C PRO A 453 5.20 -25.85 -3.99
N SER A 454 4.38 -25.48 -4.98
CA SER A 454 4.18 -24.09 -5.40
C SER A 454 3.08 -23.37 -4.61
N TYR A 455 3.13 -22.05 -4.65
CA TYR A 455 2.00 -21.15 -4.42
C TYR A 455 1.73 -20.41 -5.73
N ASP A 456 0.57 -20.67 -6.34
CA ASP A 456 0.16 -20.04 -7.60
C ASP A 456 -0.68 -18.78 -7.28
N LYS A 457 -0.40 -17.65 -7.95
CA LYS A 457 -1.05 -16.36 -7.72
C LYS A 457 -2.57 -16.46 -7.86
N VAL A 458 -3.31 -16.20 -6.79
CA VAL A 458 -4.77 -16.37 -6.72
C VAL A 458 -5.51 -15.12 -7.19
N HIS A 459 -4.99 -13.92 -6.91
CA HIS A 459 -5.56 -12.66 -7.40
C HIS A 459 -4.66 -12.00 -8.44
N LEU A 460 -4.96 -12.27 -9.71
CA LEU A 460 -4.30 -11.71 -10.88
C LEU A 460 -4.59 -10.21 -11.05
N VAL A 461 -3.69 -9.48 -11.69
CA VAL A 461 -3.84 -8.05 -12.03
C VAL A 461 -4.82 -7.85 -13.19
N PRO A 462 -5.94 -7.13 -13.00
CA PRO A 462 -6.85 -6.74 -14.10
C PRO A 462 -6.10 -5.98 -15.21
N PHE A 463 -6.29 -6.41 -16.46
CA PHE A 463 -5.65 -5.82 -17.66
C PHE A 463 -4.11 -5.91 -17.72
N GLY A 464 -3.49 -6.76 -16.89
CA GLY A 464 -2.06 -7.11 -16.99
C GLY A 464 -1.81 -8.62 -17.01
N GLU A 465 -2.61 -9.38 -16.26
CA GLU A 465 -2.51 -10.85 -16.13
C GLU A 465 -3.80 -11.59 -16.56
N TYR A 466 -4.83 -10.85 -16.96
CA TYR A 466 -6.04 -11.33 -17.65
C TYR A 466 -6.89 -10.13 -18.14
N VAL A 467 -7.90 -10.38 -18.97
CA VAL A 467 -8.92 -9.38 -19.35
C VAL A 467 -10.22 -9.60 -18.58
N PRO A 468 -10.58 -8.71 -17.63
CA PRO A 468 -11.90 -8.71 -17.00
C PRO A 468 -13.01 -8.62 -18.04
N LEU A 469 -14.07 -9.42 -17.87
CA LEU A 469 -15.21 -9.45 -18.80
C LEU A 469 -14.79 -9.63 -20.28
N ARG A 470 -13.81 -10.51 -20.57
CA ARG A 470 -13.22 -10.77 -21.91
C ARG A 470 -14.23 -10.81 -23.07
N ARG A 471 -15.44 -11.34 -22.87
CA ARG A 471 -16.53 -11.38 -23.87
C ARG A 471 -17.07 -9.99 -24.28
N LEU A 472 -17.01 -9.01 -23.39
CA LEU A 472 -17.45 -7.62 -23.60
C LEU A 472 -16.27 -6.70 -23.95
N LEU A 473 -15.09 -6.94 -23.37
CA LEU A 473 -13.88 -6.13 -23.55
C LEU A 473 -12.88 -6.76 -24.54
N PHE A 474 -13.36 -7.55 -25.50
CA PHE A 474 -12.54 -8.27 -26.49
C PHE A 474 -11.62 -7.37 -27.33
N PHE A 475 -11.94 -6.08 -27.45
CA PHE A 475 -11.11 -5.11 -28.17
C PHE A 475 -9.83 -4.72 -27.42
N VAL A 476 -9.76 -4.92 -26.09
CA VAL A 476 -8.60 -4.54 -25.27
C VAL A 476 -7.35 -5.33 -25.68
N GLU A 477 -7.49 -6.61 -26.00
CA GLU A 477 -6.38 -7.47 -26.48
C GLU A 477 -5.75 -6.93 -27.76
N ARG A 478 -6.56 -6.32 -28.65
CA ARG A 478 -6.09 -5.64 -29.86
C ARG A 478 -5.47 -4.28 -29.57
N LEU A 479 -5.95 -3.59 -28.55
CA LEU A 479 -5.47 -2.27 -28.14
C LEU A 479 -4.07 -2.33 -27.52
N VAL A 480 -3.78 -3.38 -26.73
CA VAL A 480 -2.52 -3.57 -25.99
C VAL A 480 -1.55 -4.57 -26.63
N GLN A 481 -1.85 -5.02 -27.86
CA GLN A 481 -0.96 -5.81 -28.73
C GLN A 481 -0.25 -7.02 -28.07
N GLY A 482 -0.93 -7.72 -27.15
CA GLY A 482 -0.38 -8.90 -26.46
C GLY A 482 0.44 -8.61 -25.19
N ALA A 483 0.46 -7.37 -24.68
CA ALA A 483 1.12 -7.01 -23.42
C ALA A 483 0.46 -7.63 -22.15
N ILE A 484 -0.69 -8.30 -22.29
CA ILE A 484 -1.38 -9.02 -21.21
C ILE A 484 -0.95 -10.48 -21.24
N ALA A 485 -0.38 -10.98 -20.15
CA ALA A 485 -0.15 -12.41 -19.96
C ALA A 485 -1.50 -13.11 -19.70
N ASP A 486 -1.79 -14.22 -20.37
CA ASP A 486 -3.03 -15.00 -20.16
C ASP A 486 -2.81 -16.03 -19.03
N PHE A 487 -2.63 -15.54 -17.80
CA PHE A 487 -2.38 -16.37 -16.63
C PHE A 487 -3.67 -16.99 -16.08
N THR A 488 -3.55 -18.19 -15.51
CA THR A 488 -4.63 -18.86 -14.79
C THR A 488 -4.54 -18.57 -13.28
N PRO A 489 -5.63 -18.20 -12.60
CA PRO A 489 -5.62 -18.00 -11.15
C PRO A 489 -5.32 -19.30 -10.38
N GLY A 490 -4.53 -19.18 -9.32
CA GLY A 490 -4.33 -20.25 -8.34
C GLY A 490 -5.60 -20.56 -7.53
N GLU A 491 -5.72 -21.81 -7.08
CA GLU A 491 -6.90 -22.30 -6.33
C GLU A 491 -6.62 -22.50 -4.84
N ARG A 492 -5.35 -22.42 -4.41
CA ARG A 492 -4.89 -22.85 -3.08
C ARG A 492 -4.43 -21.65 -2.24
N PHE A 493 -4.68 -21.72 -0.94
CA PHE A 493 -4.25 -20.71 0.05
C PHE A 493 -3.33 -21.35 1.10
N GLU A 494 -2.36 -22.16 0.65
CA GLU A 494 -1.44 -22.89 1.53
C GLU A 494 -0.09 -22.17 1.66
N PRO A 495 0.37 -21.87 2.89
CA PRO A 495 1.74 -21.48 3.15
C PRO A 495 2.77 -22.55 2.71
N LEU A 496 3.87 -22.10 2.10
CA LEU A 496 4.98 -22.96 1.67
C LEU A 496 5.74 -23.52 2.89
N PRO A 497 6.16 -24.80 2.89
CA PRO A 497 7.00 -25.35 3.94
C PRO A 497 8.44 -24.85 3.84
N THR A 498 9.06 -24.46 4.96
CA THR A 498 10.51 -24.21 5.09
C THR A 498 11.01 -24.86 6.39
N ARG A 499 12.33 -25.01 6.59
CA ARG A 499 12.88 -25.53 7.86
C ARG A 499 12.48 -24.69 9.07
N ALA A 500 12.21 -23.40 8.85
CA ALA A 500 11.82 -22.44 9.87
C ALA A 500 10.29 -22.36 10.10
N GLY A 501 9.53 -23.36 9.67
CA GLY A 501 8.08 -23.36 9.68
C GLY A 501 7.48 -22.84 8.36
N ARG A 502 6.17 -22.58 8.36
CA ARG A 502 5.48 -22.28 7.09
C ARG A 502 5.54 -20.80 6.71
N ALA A 503 5.90 -20.52 5.47
CA ALA A 503 5.94 -19.19 4.87
C ALA A 503 4.61 -18.85 4.21
N ALA A 504 3.88 -17.84 4.70
CA ALA A 504 2.70 -17.34 4.02
C ALA A 504 3.10 -16.45 2.83
N THR A 505 3.34 -17.10 1.69
CA THR A 505 3.70 -16.46 0.42
C THR A 505 2.48 -15.86 -0.27
N PHE A 506 2.64 -14.67 -0.85
CA PHE A 506 1.68 -14.03 -1.75
C PHE A 506 2.39 -13.08 -2.72
N ILE A 507 1.86 -12.94 -3.93
CA ILE A 507 2.59 -12.43 -5.08
C ILE A 507 2.08 -11.05 -5.48
N CYS A 508 2.98 -10.06 -5.38
CA CYS A 508 2.79 -8.70 -5.92
C CYS A 508 1.47 -8.07 -5.46
N TYR A 509 0.60 -7.71 -6.41
CA TYR A 509 -0.73 -7.09 -6.22
C TYR A 509 -1.59 -7.74 -5.12
N GLU A 510 -1.44 -9.04 -4.86
CA GLU A 510 -2.12 -9.72 -3.75
C GLU A 510 -1.90 -9.07 -2.37
N ALA A 511 -0.77 -8.38 -2.18
CA ALA A 511 -0.44 -7.63 -0.97
C ALA A 511 -1.47 -6.55 -0.60
N ILE A 512 -2.23 -6.01 -1.57
CA ILE A 512 -3.22 -4.95 -1.30
C ILE A 512 -4.52 -5.50 -0.69
N PHE A 513 -4.79 -6.80 -0.80
CA PHE A 513 -6.00 -7.47 -0.32
C PHE A 513 -5.80 -8.06 1.08
N PRO A 514 -6.28 -7.41 2.15
CA PRO A 514 -5.99 -7.81 3.53
C PRO A 514 -6.55 -9.21 3.85
N GLU A 515 -7.67 -9.59 3.25
CA GLU A 515 -8.27 -10.92 3.44
C GLU A 515 -7.54 -12.04 2.70
N LEU A 516 -6.84 -11.73 1.61
CA LEU A 516 -6.11 -12.74 0.84
C LEU A 516 -4.91 -13.18 1.65
N VAL A 517 -4.09 -12.23 2.07
CA VAL A 517 -2.92 -12.48 2.93
C VAL A 517 -3.37 -13.13 4.24
N ARG A 518 -4.47 -12.68 4.86
CA ARG A 518 -5.06 -13.35 6.04
C ARG A 518 -5.41 -14.81 5.77
N ARG A 519 -6.02 -15.15 4.62
CA ARG A 519 -6.44 -16.52 4.29
C ARG A 519 -5.27 -17.49 4.20
N VAL A 520 -4.09 -17.02 3.79
CA VAL A 520 -2.84 -17.78 3.76
C VAL A 520 -2.19 -17.79 5.15
N ALA A 521 -1.98 -16.62 5.77
CA ALA A 521 -1.31 -16.45 7.06
C ALA A 521 -1.94 -17.26 8.21
N ARG A 522 -3.26 -17.40 8.24
CA ARG A 522 -3.99 -18.15 9.28
C ARG A 522 -3.82 -19.68 9.22
N ARG A 523 -3.09 -20.25 8.26
CA ARG A 523 -2.82 -21.69 8.16
C ARG A 523 -1.45 -22.04 8.76
N ASP A 524 -1.27 -21.69 10.02
CA ASP A 524 -0.06 -21.98 10.81
C ASP A 524 1.24 -21.44 10.16
N ALA A 525 1.13 -20.28 9.50
CA ALA A 525 2.30 -19.58 8.99
C ALA A 525 3.12 -18.98 10.14
N ALA A 526 4.44 -19.15 10.09
CA ALA A 526 5.38 -18.59 11.07
C ALA A 526 5.82 -17.15 10.71
N PHE A 527 5.73 -16.78 9.43
CA PHE A 527 6.07 -15.47 8.87
C PHE A 527 5.40 -15.28 7.49
N LEU A 528 5.44 -14.04 6.98
CA LEU A 528 4.95 -13.67 5.65
C LEU A 528 6.09 -13.58 4.63
N VAL A 529 5.82 -13.93 3.38
CA VAL A 529 6.72 -13.72 2.25
C VAL A 529 5.96 -13.00 1.14
N ASN A 530 6.53 -11.91 0.62
CA ASN A 530 5.95 -11.18 -0.50
C ASN A 530 6.97 -11.02 -1.63
N ILE A 531 6.72 -11.67 -2.76
CA ILE A 531 7.57 -11.53 -3.96
C ILE A 531 6.88 -10.60 -4.95
N THR A 532 7.61 -9.65 -5.55
CA THR A 532 7.00 -8.60 -6.40
C THR A 532 7.91 -8.15 -7.55
N ASN A 533 7.31 -7.74 -8.66
CA ASN A 533 7.99 -7.14 -9.79
C ASN A 533 7.47 -5.72 -10.03
N ASP A 534 7.81 -4.80 -9.12
CA ASP A 534 7.40 -3.38 -9.20
C ASP A 534 8.00 -2.62 -10.42
N ALA A 535 8.70 -3.30 -11.34
CA ALA A 535 9.36 -2.70 -12.51
C ALA A 535 8.41 -1.94 -13.43
N TRP A 536 7.16 -2.40 -13.53
CA TRP A 536 6.07 -1.73 -14.24
C TRP A 536 5.86 -0.26 -13.83
N PHE A 537 6.30 0.14 -12.64
CA PHE A 537 6.03 1.47 -12.07
C PHE A 537 7.21 2.44 -12.13
N GLY A 538 8.40 1.97 -12.50
CA GLY A 538 9.63 2.77 -12.51
C GLY A 538 9.89 3.55 -11.22
N GLY A 539 10.46 4.76 -11.35
CA GLY A 539 10.75 5.67 -10.24
C GLY A 539 9.55 6.44 -9.67
N SER A 540 8.31 5.98 -9.89
CA SER A 540 7.09 6.69 -9.46
C SER A 540 6.76 6.47 -7.98
N ALA A 541 5.64 7.04 -7.51
CA ALA A 541 5.15 6.80 -6.15
C ALA A 541 4.65 5.34 -5.92
N ALA A 542 4.33 4.58 -6.96
CA ALA A 542 3.60 3.32 -6.82
C ALA A 542 4.36 2.22 -6.04
N PRO A 543 5.68 1.98 -6.20
CA PRO A 543 6.43 1.02 -5.38
C PRO A 543 6.39 1.36 -3.89
N TYR A 544 6.43 2.65 -3.54
CA TYR A 544 6.32 3.11 -2.16
C TYR A 544 4.91 2.92 -1.60
N GLN A 545 3.87 3.22 -2.41
CA GLN A 545 2.47 2.93 -2.07
C GLN A 545 2.24 1.42 -1.88
N HIS A 546 2.82 0.59 -2.74
CA HIS A 546 2.75 -0.88 -2.68
C HIS A 546 3.43 -1.42 -1.41
N LEU A 547 4.65 -0.94 -1.10
CA LEU A 547 5.33 -1.25 0.16
C LEU A 547 4.51 -0.84 1.39
N ALA A 548 3.90 0.33 1.38
CA ALA A 548 3.06 0.80 2.49
C ALA A 548 1.87 -0.13 2.75
N MET A 549 1.22 -0.63 1.69
CA MET A 549 0.12 -1.58 1.82
C MET A 549 0.58 -2.96 2.30
N ALA A 550 1.70 -3.47 1.77
CA ALA A 550 2.31 -4.72 2.25
C ALA A 550 2.72 -4.63 3.74
N THR A 551 3.28 -3.50 4.18
CA THR A 551 3.71 -3.25 5.56
C THR A 551 2.58 -3.47 6.58
N VAL A 552 1.34 -3.09 6.24
CA VAL A 552 0.19 -3.29 7.16
C VAL A 552 -0.17 -4.77 7.34
N ARG A 553 0.07 -5.64 6.35
CA ARG A 553 -0.21 -7.08 6.45
C ARG A 553 0.56 -7.75 7.59
N ALA A 554 1.77 -7.27 7.88
CA ALA A 554 2.60 -7.74 8.99
C ALA A 554 1.96 -7.46 10.36
N ALA A 555 1.51 -6.21 10.57
CA ALA A 555 0.80 -5.78 11.78
C ALA A 555 -0.57 -6.45 11.94
N GLU A 556 -1.31 -6.61 10.84
CA GLU A 556 -2.61 -7.29 10.81
C GLU A 556 -2.55 -8.75 11.26
N ASN A 557 -1.51 -9.48 10.87
CA ASN A 557 -1.40 -10.92 11.14
C ASN A 557 -0.49 -11.23 12.34
N ARG A 558 0.18 -10.23 12.93
CA ARG A 558 1.26 -10.38 13.93
C ARG A 558 2.37 -11.29 13.41
N ARG A 559 2.88 -10.98 12.21
CA ARG A 559 3.91 -11.76 11.52
C ARG A 559 4.96 -10.86 10.89
N SER A 560 6.22 -11.23 11.06
CA SER A 560 7.32 -10.63 10.30
C SER A 560 7.11 -10.87 8.80
N MET A 561 7.59 -9.98 7.94
CA MET A 561 7.56 -10.15 6.48
C MET A 561 8.94 -10.02 5.85
N VAL A 562 9.23 -10.91 4.91
CA VAL A 562 10.31 -10.76 3.92
C VAL A 562 9.68 -10.34 2.58
N ARG A 563 9.89 -9.09 2.14
CA ARG A 563 9.50 -8.62 0.81
C ARG A 563 10.72 -8.62 -0.11
N ALA A 564 10.66 -9.39 -1.20
CA ALA A 564 11.66 -9.43 -2.26
C ALA A 564 11.09 -8.80 -3.54
N ALA A 565 11.69 -7.69 -3.97
CA ALA A 565 11.29 -6.96 -5.17
C ALA A 565 12.37 -7.05 -6.25
N ASN A 566 11.98 -7.06 -7.53
CA ASN A 566 12.95 -7.12 -8.64
C ASN A 566 13.75 -5.81 -8.76
N THR A 567 13.09 -4.74 -9.19
CA THR A 567 13.60 -3.36 -9.22
C THR A 567 12.90 -2.46 -8.19
N GLY A 568 11.92 -3.00 -7.47
CA GLY A 568 11.11 -2.30 -6.47
C GLY A 568 11.84 -2.10 -5.15
N ILE A 569 11.07 -2.01 -4.06
CA ILE A 569 11.63 -1.91 -2.71
C ILE A 569 11.48 -3.25 -2.00
N SER A 570 12.60 -3.97 -1.89
CA SER A 570 12.72 -5.10 -0.96
C SER A 570 12.78 -4.59 0.47
N ALA A 571 12.15 -5.30 1.41
CA ALA A 571 12.03 -4.87 2.81
C ALA A 571 11.94 -6.04 3.79
N LEU A 572 12.48 -5.83 5.00
CA LEU A 572 12.22 -6.66 6.17
C LEU A 572 11.31 -5.87 7.12
N ILE A 573 10.15 -6.43 7.45
CA ILE A 573 9.12 -5.77 8.27
C ILE A 573 8.83 -6.63 9.50
N ASP A 574 8.67 -6.01 10.66
CA ASP A 574 8.41 -6.71 11.93
C ASP A 574 6.92 -7.05 12.15
N PRO A 575 6.58 -7.90 13.15
CA PRO A 575 5.19 -8.27 13.46
C PRO A 575 4.28 -7.10 13.86
N TYR A 576 4.79 -5.88 13.99
CA TYR A 576 4.09 -4.68 14.43
C TYR A 576 3.97 -3.64 13.31
N GLY A 577 4.45 -3.96 12.10
CA GLY A 577 4.40 -3.09 10.92
C GLY A 577 5.54 -2.08 10.84
N ARG A 578 6.64 -2.27 11.58
CA ARG A 578 7.85 -1.44 11.45
C ARG A 578 8.74 -2.02 10.35
N ILE A 579 9.09 -1.22 9.35
CA ILE A 579 10.14 -1.56 8.40
C ILE A 579 11.47 -1.52 9.17
N ILE A 580 12.13 -2.67 9.31
CA ILE A 580 13.42 -2.83 10.00
C ILE A 580 14.56 -2.43 9.08
N ALA A 581 14.49 -2.85 7.82
CA ALA A 581 15.47 -2.58 6.78
C ALA A 581 14.80 -2.59 5.40
N SER A 582 15.35 -1.84 4.45
CA SER A 582 14.86 -1.77 3.07
C SER A 582 16.00 -1.50 2.09
N ALA A 583 15.94 -2.09 0.90
CA ALA A 583 16.85 -1.79 -0.19
C ALA A 583 16.42 -0.50 -0.94
N PRO A 584 17.34 0.23 -1.60
CA PRO A 584 16.98 1.34 -2.47
C PRO A 584 16.13 0.89 -3.67
N LEU A 585 15.29 1.79 -4.20
CA LEU A 585 14.56 1.55 -5.44
C LEU A 585 15.51 1.51 -6.63
N MET A 586 15.28 0.60 -7.59
CA MET A 586 16.00 0.44 -8.85
C MET A 586 17.53 0.23 -8.72
N GLN A 587 17.97 -0.54 -7.71
CA GLN A 587 19.38 -0.93 -7.51
C GLN A 587 19.51 -2.43 -7.21
N SER A 588 20.60 -3.08 -7.66
CA SER A 588 20.88 -4.49 -7.30
C SER A 588 21.34 -4.56 -5.84
N ALA A 589 20.74 -5.47 -5.05
CA ALA A 589 20.99 -5.56 -3.61
C ALA A 589 20.73 -6.96 -3.02
N VAL A 590 21.39 -7.23 -1.89
CA VAL A 590 21.07 -8.35 -0.98
C VAL A 590 20.63 -7.75 0.35
N LEU A 591 19.34 -7.84 0.66
CA LEU A 591 18.78 -7.33 1.92
C LEU A 591 18.70 -8.47 2.95
N ALA A 592 19.79 -8.69 3.68
CA ALA A 592 19.87 -9.71 4.73
C ALA A 592 19.59 -9.14 6.13
N GLY A 593 18.98 -9.95 7.00
CA GLY A 593 18.67 -9.59 8.38
C GLY A 593 17.97 -10.71 9.14
N SER A 594 17.52 -10.47 10.37
CA SER A 594 16.76 -11.44 11.16
C SER A 594 15.29 -11.05 11.26
N VAL A 595 14.40 -12.05 11.12
CA VAL A 595 12.96 -11.92 11.38
C VAL A 595 12.55 -12.85 12.52
N SER A 596 11.63 -12.42 13.37
CA SER A 596 11.05 -13.28 14.41
C SER A 596 9.96 -14.17 13.82
N LEU A 597 10.04 -15.46 14.11
CA LEU A 597 9.00 -16.44 13.86
C LEU A 597 7.94 -16.32 14.96
N ARG A 598 6.65 -16.39 14.62
CA ARG A 598 5.56 -16.39 15.60
C ARG A 598 4.46 -17.36 15.21
N ASP A 599 3.83 -17.96 16.21
CA ASP A 599 2.67 -18.86 16.14
C ASP A 599 1.37 -18.18 16.64
N ASP A 600 1.49 -17.12 17.44
CA ASP A 600 0.40 -16.30 17.97
C ASP A 600 -0.50 -15.65 16.89
N GLY A 601 -1.46 -14.81 17.26
CA GLY A 601 -2.27 -14.15 16.23
C GLY A 601 -3.19 -13.06 16.75
N THR A 602 -3.54 -12.14 15.87
CA THR A 602 -4.43 -11.03 16.18
C THR A 602 -5.90 -11.46 16.15
N VAL A 603 -6.80 -10.60 16.66
CA VAL A 603 -8.25 -10.78 16.49
C VAL A 603 -8.61 -10.70 15.01
N TYR A 604 -7.99 -9.80 14.24
CA TYR A 604 -8.20 -9.71 12.79
C TYR A 604 -7.76 -10.98 12.04
N ALA A 605 -6.64 -11.62 12.42
CA ALA A 605 -6.18 -12.86 11.79
C ALA A 605 -7.19 -14.00 11.94
N ARG A 606 -7.85 -14.06 13.11
CA ARG A 606 -8.85 -15.08 13.48
C ARG A 606 -10.24 -14.77 12.92
N CYS A 607 -10.77 -13.57 13.17
CA CYS A 607 -12.14 -13.18 12.85
C CYS A 607 -12.30 -12.49 11.49
N GLY A 608 -11.20 -12.01 10.90
CA GLY A 608 -11.20 -11.34 9.61
C GLY A 608 -11.97 -10.02 9.60
N ASP A 609 -12.62 -9.76 8.46
CA ASP A 609 -13.26 -8.47 8.14
C ASP A 609 -14.56 -8.23 8.92
N LEU A 610 -14.84 -8.99 9.98
CA LEU A 610 -16.06 -8.91 10.80
C LEU A 610 -16.35 -7.49 11.31
N PHE A 611 -15.31 -6.74 11.69
CA PHE A 611 -15.43 -5.31 12.04
C PHE A 611 -15.96 -4.45 10.89
N ALA A 612 -15.45 -4.67 9.67
CA ALA A 612 -15.86 -3.93 8.48
C ALA A 612 -17.26 -4.36 8.01
N TRP A 613 -17.61 -5.65 8.12
CA TRP A 613 -18.97 -6.14 7.89
C TRP A 613 -19.97 -5.57 8.90
N GLY A 614 -19.60 -5.44 10.18
CA GLY A 614 -20.38 -4.73 11.18
C GLY A 614 -20.63 -3.26 10.78
N CYS A 615 -19.60 -2.56 10.30
CA CYS A 615 -19.76 -1.21 9.77
C CYS A 615 -20.70 -1.15 8.55
N ALA A 616 -20.61 -2.12 7.62
CA ALA A 616 -21.49 -2.21 6.47
C ALA A 616 -22.96 -2.47 6.86
N ILE A 617 -23.21 -3.36 7.81
CA ILE A 617 -24.55 -3.64 8.34
C ILE A 617 -25.14 -2.38 8.99
N LEU A 618 -24.36 -1.66 9.81
CA LEU A 618 -24.80 -0.42 10.45
C LEU A 618 -25.11 0.69 9.42
N ALA A 619 -24.30 0.84 8.38
CA ALA A 619 -24.54 1.79 7.29
C ALA A 619 -25.81 1.44 6.47
N LEU A 620 -26.08 0.15 6.25
CA LEU A 620 -27.31 -0.31 5.61
C LEU A 620 -28.55 -0.05 6.48
N LEU A 621 -28.48 -0.35 7.78
CA LEU A 621 -29.56 -0.07 8.74
C LEU A 621 -29.87 1.43 8.83
N GLN A 622 -28.84 2.29 8.86
CA GLN A 622 -29.01 3.74 8.79
C GLN A 622 -29.70 4.17 7.49
N THR A 623 -29.30 3.61 6.35
CA THR A 623 -29.90 3.92 5.04
C THR A 623 -31.36 3.48 4.97
N ALA A 624 -31.70 2.32 5.54
CA ALA A 624 -33.07 1.83 5.65
C ALA A 624 -33.93 2.72 6.58
N ALA A 625 -33.41 3.12 7.75
CA ALA A 625 -34.08 4.02 8.67
C ALA A 625 -34.36 5.40 8.05
N LEU A 626 -33.41 5.94 7.28
CA LEU A 626 -33.62 7.16 6.50
C LEU A 626 -34.72 6.97 5.45
N ARG A 627 -34.70 5.89 4.67
CA ARG A 627 -35.72 5.60 3.65
C ARG A 627 -37.13 5.50 4.26
N ALA A 628 -37.27 4.78 5.37
CA ALA A 628 -38.54 4.63 6.08
C ALA A 628 -39.06 5.94 6.69
N ALA A 629 -38.16 6.83 7.13
CA ALA A 629 -38.53 8.18 7.55
C ALA A 629 -39.03 9.04 6.37
N PHE A 630 -38.36 8.98 5.21
CA PHE A 630 -38.77 9.76 4.04
C PHE A 630 -40.12 9.30 3.46
N SER A 631 -40.42 8.00 3.45
CA SER A 631 -41.74 7.51 2.99
C SER A 631 -42.88 7.96 3.91
N ARG A 632 -42.66 7.96 5.24
CA ARG A 632 -43.62 8.45 6.24
C ARG A 632 -43.79 9.98 6.27
N SER A 633 -43.03 10.71 5.47
CA SER A 633 -43.17 12.17 5.29
C SER A 633 -43.70 12.56 3.90
N ALA A 634 -44.11 11.57 3.09
CA ALA A 634 -44.75 11.75 1.79
C ALA A 634 -46.17 11.17 1.75
N THR A 635 -46.62 10.63 2.88
CA THR A 635 -47.98 10.19 3.22
C THR A 635 -48.49 11.08 4.35
#